data_AF-A0A9X9F3T6-F1
#
_entry.id   AF-A0A9X9F3T6-F1
#
_cell.length_a   1.000
_cell.length_b   1.000
_cell.length_c   1.000
_cell.angle_alpha   90.00
_cell.angle_beta   90.00
_cell.angle_gamma   90.00
#
_symmetry.space_group_name_H-M   'P 1'
#
loop_
_entity.id
_entity.type
_entity.pdbx_description
1 polymer ?
#
loop_
_entity_poly.entity_id
_entity_poly.type
_entity_poly.pdbx_seq_one_letter_code
_entity_poly.pdbx_strand_id
1 'polypeptide(L)'
;NSDSLHISHSRILNEDVYISMQKDESIYHNLYIEQQLLGSIENGDKETVLKYYYEFQQETLSSLSSFHQLRRHKNICISSITLATRYAIKGGLPSGIAYKIYDLYIQRTEDLKDKESVWDLLKNAFCT
;
A
#
# COMPACT_ATOMS: atom_id res chain seq x y z
N ASN A 1 24.28 -6.92 -17.32
CA ASN A 1 23.44 -7.57 -16.28
C ASN A 1 22.13 -6.82 -15.99
N SER A 2 21.92 -5.62 -16.54
CA SER A 2 20.61 -4.93 -16.64
C SER A 2 19.68 -5.61 -17.64
N ASP A 3 20.24 -6.04 -18.77
CA ASP A 3 19.45 -6.54 -19.91
C ASP A 3 18.73 -7.87 -19.60
N SER A 4 19.30 -8.70 -18.73
CA SER A 4 18.68 -9.95 -18.28
C SER A 4 17.51 -9.73 -17.32
N LEU A 5 17.51 -8.65 -16.53
CA LEU A 5 16.38 -8.26 -15.67
C LEU A 5 15.26 -7.62 -16.49
N HIS A 6 15.59 -6.81 -17.50
CA HIS A 6 14.63 -6.21 -18.42
C HIS A 6 13.82 -7.25 -19.19
N ILE A 7 14.47 -8.33 -19.65
CA ILE A 7 13.83 -9.40 -20.44
C ILE A 7 12.92 -10.30 -19.58
N SER A 8 13.15 -10.41 -18.26
CA SER A 8 12.34 -11.31 -17.42
C SER A 8 10.99 -10.71 -17.04
N HIS A 9 10.92 -9.39 -16.82
CA HIS A 9 9.68 -8.70 -16.43
C HIS A 9 8.73 -8.47 -17.61
N SER A 10 9.24 -8.26 -18.83
CA SER A 10 8.41 -8.15 -20.05
C SER A 10 7.70 -9.46 -20.43
N ARG A 11 8.13 -10.61 -19.88
CA ARG A 11 7.43 -11.89 -20.05
C ARG A 11 6.23 -12.05 -19.13
N ILE A 12 6.16 -11.28 -18.05
CA ILE A 12 5.08 -11.33 -17.05
C ILE A 12 4.10 -10.17 -17.26
N LEU A 13 4.60 -9.01 -17.65
CA LEU A 13 3.82 -7.80 -17.90
C LEU A 13 3.67 -7.56 -19.41
N ASN A 14 2.55 -6.98 -19.82
CA ASN A 14 2.37 -6.53 -21.20
C ASN A 14 3.48 -5.50 -21.55
N GLU A 15 4.19 -5.73 -22.64
CA GLU A 15 5.35 -4.93 -23.07
C GLU A 15 4.99 -3.44 -23.30
N ASP A 16 3.78 -3.16 -23.79
CA ASP A 16 3.27 -1.79 -23.99
C ASP A 16 3.07 -1.07 -22.64
N VAL A 17 2.61 -1.79 -21.61
CA VAL A 17 2.44 -1.25 -20.25
C VAL A 17 3.80 -0.94 -19.64
N TYR A 18 4.75 -1.87 -19.79
CA TYR A 18 6.11 -1.71 -19.25
C TYR A 18 6.84 -0.49 -19.85
N ILE A 19 6.74 -0.29 -21.17
CA ILE A 19 7.36 0.85 -21.86
C ILE A 19 6.71 2.17 -21.44
N SER A 20 5.40 2.21 -21.24
CA SER A 20 4.68 3.43 -20.84
C SER A 20 5.06 3.93 -19.44
N MET A 21 5.54 3.04 -18.56
CA MET A 21 5.83 3.33 -17.15
C MET A 21 7.29 3.73 -16.86
N GLN A 22 8.23 3.59 -17.80
CA GLN A 22 9.66 3.87 -17.54
C GLN A 22 10.02 5.36 -17.38
N LYS A 23 9.13 6.29 -17.73
CA LYS A 23 9.46 7.72 -17.88
C LYS A 23 9.00 8.62 -16.73
N ASP A 24 8.50 8.07 -15.64
CA ASP A 24 7.89 8.86 -14.57
C ASP A 24 8.72 8.79 -13.28
N GLU A 25 9.49 9.86 -13.00
CA GLU A 25 10.28 10.00 -11.78
C GLU A 25 9.41 9.89 -10.51
N SER A 26 8.12 10.22 -10.59
CA SER A 26 7.18 10.11 -9.46
C SER A 26 6.98 8.66 -9.00
N ILE A 27 7.19 7.66 -9.87
CA ILE A 27 7.06 6.24 -9.51
C ILE A 27 8.13 5.83 -8.51
N TYR A 28 9.37 6.30 -8.68
CA TYR A 28 10.48 5.98 -7.77
C TYR A 28 10.26 6.57 -6.37
N HIS A 29 9.68 7.78 -6.29
CA HIS A 29 9.35 8.41 -5.01
C HIS A 29 8.24 7.65 -4.26
N ASN A 30 7.17 7.28 -4.97
CA ASN A 30 6.08 6.49 -4.39
C ASN A 30 6.55 5.13 -3.85
N LEU A 31 7.43 4.44 -4.59
CA LEU A 31 7.98 3.16 -4.17
C LEU A 31 8.87 3.29 -2.92
N TYR A 32 9.66 4.37 -2.82
CA TYR A 32 10.47 4.62 -1.64
C TYR A 32 9.61 4.79 -0.38
N ILE A 33 8.57 5.63 -0.44
CA ILE A 33 7.65 5.85 0.69
C ILE A 33 6.99 4.54 1.10
N GLU A 34 6.47 3.77 0.14
CA GLU A 34 5.87 2.47 0.41
C GLU A 34 6.84 1.51 1.12
N GLN A 35 8.09 1.43 0.66
CA GLN A 35 9.11 0.57 1.28
C GLN A 35 9.44 0.99 2.71
N GLN A 36 9.54 2.30 2.99
CA GLN A 36 9.80 2.78 4.35
C GLN A 36 8.60 2.50 5.28
N LEU A 37 7.38 2.73 4.78
CA LEU A 37 6.16 2.44 5.51
C LEU A 37 6.03 0.94 5.83
N LEU A 38 6.16 0.06 4.84
CA LEU A 38 6.04 -1.38 5.05
C LEU A 38 7.20 -1.94 5.88
N GLY A 39 8.42 -1.46 5.66
CA GLY A 39 9.59 -1.86 6.44
C GLY A 39 9.47 -1.48 7.93
N SER A 40 8.86 -0.33 8.24
CA SER A 40 8.59 0.04 9.64
C SER A 40 7.51 -0.81 10.29
N ILE A 41 6.50 -1.29 9.54
CA ILE A 41 5.54 -2.30 10.02
C ILE A 41 6.25 -3.62 10.35
N GLU A 42 7.14 -4.09 9.46
CA GLU A 42 7.95 -5.29 9.70
C GLU A 42 8.82 -5.15 10.97
N ASN A 43 9.36 -3.97 11.24
CA ASN A 43 10.19 -3.72 12.41
C ASN A 43 9.39 -3.39 13.68
N GLY A 44 8.06 -3.24 13.60
CA GLY A 44 7.23 -2.79 14.72
C GLY A 44 7.47 -1.34 15.15
N ASP A 45 8.03 -0.50 14.28
CA ASP A 45 8.35 0.90 14.55
C ASP A 45 7.16 1.82 14.23
N LYS A 46 6.30 1.99 15.24
CA LYS A 46 5.07 2.78 15.12
C LYS A 46 5.31 4.25 14.80
N GLU A 47 6.40 4.85 15.28
CA GLU A 47 6.68 6.27 15.03
C GLU A 47 7.00 6.48 13.54
N THR A 48 7.86 5.65 12.99
CA THR A 48 8.21 5.66 11.57
C THR A 48 7.01 5.32 10.69
N VAL A 49 6.17 4.36 11.09
CA VAL A 49 4.90 4.06 10.40
C VAL A 49 4.02 5.30 10.27
N LEU A 50 3.83 6.05 11.36
CA LEU A 50 2.97 7.24 11.34
C LEU A 50 3.54 8.34 10.45
N LYS A 51 4.87 8.55 10.50
CA LYS A 51 5.55 9.51 9.62
C LYS A 51 5.27 9.19 8.15
N TYR A 52 5.61 7.98 7.70
CA TYR A 52 5.48 7.60 6.30
C TYR A 52 4.03 7.38 5.86
N TYR A 53 3.10 7.09 6.78
CA TYR A 53 1.67 7.05 6.50
C TYR A 53 1.17 8.40 5.96
N TYR A 54 1.57 9.51 6.58
CA TYR A 54 1.12 10.84 6.13
C TYR A 54 1.73 11.22 4.79
N GLU A 55 3.01 10.87 4.55
CA GLU A 55 3.65 11.05 3.24
C GLU A 55 2.91 10.24 2.16
N PHE A 56 2.63 8.96 2.44
CA PHE A 56 1.86 8.07 1.55
C PHE A 56 0.45 8.61 1.25
N GLN A 57 -0.26 9.08 2.27
CA GLN A 57 -1.60 9.64 2.10
C GLN A 57 -1.59 10.88 1.21
N GLN A 58 -0.63 11.78 1.41
CA GLN A 58 -0.51 13.02 0.63
C GLN A 58 -0.23 12.72 -0.86
N GLU A 59 0.75 11.88 -1.15
CA GLU A 59 1.10 11.44 -2.52
C GLU A 59 -0.04 10.69 -3.20
N THR A 60 -0.74 9.85 -2.44
CA THR A 60 -1.90 9.13 -2.99
C THR A 60 -3.01 10.12 -3.36
N LEU A 61 -3.33 11.06 -2.49
CA LEU A 61 -4.38 12.04 -2.75
C LEU A 61 -4.03 13.01 -3.90
N SER A 62 -2.76 13.35 -4.09
CA SER A 62 -2.31 14.22 -5.20
C SER A 62 -2.45 13.53 -6.58
N SER A 63 -2.32 12.21 -6.63
CA SER A 63 -2.44 11.38 -7.86
C SER A 63 -3.86 10.90 -8.15
N LEU A 64 -4.85 11.25 -7.31
CA LEU A 64 -6.23 10.82 -7.48
C LEU A 64 -7.02 11.74 -8.45
N SER A 65 -7.45 11.19 -9.58
CA SER A 65 -8.38 11.86 -10.50
C SER A 65 -9.80 11.92 -9.92
N SER A 66 -10.59 12.91 -10.37
CA SER A 66 -11.86 13.32 -9.72
C SER A 66 -13.02 12.31 -9.78
N PHE A 67 -12.95 11.28 -10.63
CA PHE A 67 -14.02 10.31 -10.85
C PHE A 67 -13.90 9.07 -9.94
N HIS A 68 -15.03 8.62 -9.36
CA HIS A 68 -15.16 7.43 -8.48
C HIS A 68 -14.33 7.43 -7.19
N GLN A 69 -14.43 8.51 -6.40
CA GLN A 69 -13.59 8.71 -5.23
C GLN A 69 -13.67 7.58 -4.19
N LEU A 70 -14.84 7.24 -3.65
CA LEU A 70 -14.91 6.33 -2.49
C LEU A 70 -14.38 4.91 -2.82
N ARG A 71 -14.80 4.32 -3.94
CA ARG A 71 -14.34 2.98 -4.34
C ARG A 71 -12.82 2.92 -4.49
N ARG A 72 -12.22 3.95 -5.09
CA ARG A 72 -10.76 4.02 -5.25
C ARG A 72 -10.06 4.06 -3.89
N HIS A 73 -10.54 4.87 -2.95
CA HIS A 73 -9.99 4.92 -1.59
C HIS A 73 -10.11 3.57 -0.87
N LYS A 74 -11.26 2.89 -0.97
CA LYS A 74 -11.44 1.54 -0.40
C LYS A 74 -10.45 0.53 -0.99
N ASN A 75 -10.30 0.53 -2.32
CA ASN A 75 -9.36 -0.36 -2.99
C ASN A 75 -7.91 -0.14 -2.51
N ILE A 76 -7.49 1.12 -2.38
CA ILE A 76 -6.17 1.49 -1.85
C ILE A 76 -6.02 0.97 -0.42
N CYS A 77 -7.00 1.24 0.44
CA CYS A 77 -7.00 0.77 1.81
C CYS A 77 -6.86 -0.75 1.91
N ILE A 78 -7.64 -1.52 1.14
CA ILE A 78 -7.58 -2.99 1.11
C ILE A 78 -6.20 -3.48 0.62
N SER A 79 -5.66 -2.92 -0.46
CA SER A 79 -4.33 -3.31 -0.94
C SER A 79 -3.23 -3.00 0.08
N SER A 80 -3.32 -1.84 0.73
CA SER A 80 -2.39 -1.43 1.78
C SER A 80 -2.45 -2.34 3.01
N ILE A 81 -3.66 -2.69 3.48
CA ILE A 81 -3.86 -3.65 4.58
C ILE A 81 -3.29 -5.02 4.19
N THR A 82 -3.48 -5.46 2.94
CA THR A 82 -2.93 -6.72 2.43
C THR A 82 -1.42 -6.75 2.55
N LEU A 83 -0.73 -5.69 2.10
CA LEU A 83 0.74 -5.60 2.17
C LEU A 83 1.22 -5.51 3.62
N ALA A 84 0.62 -4.62 4.42
CA ALA A 84 0.94 -4.47 5.85
C ALA A 84 0.82 -5.80 6.60
N THR A 85 -0.21 -6.60 6.32
CA THR A 85 -0.39 -7.94 6.91
C THR A 85 0.80 -8.85 6.61
N ARG A 86 1.33 -8.81 5.38
CA ARG A 86 2.49 -9.64 4.99
C ARG A 86 3.76 -9.19 5.70
N TYR A 87 3.98 -7.89 5.80
CA TYR A 87 5.15 -7.33 6.49
C TYR A 87 5.06 -7.54 8.01
N ALA A 88 3.89 -7.44 8.61
CA ALA A 88 3.68 -7.77 10.02
C ALA A 88 4.01 -9.26 10.29
N ILE A 89 3.55 -10.18 9.41
CA ILE A 89 3.90 -11.61 9.52
C ILE A 89 5.41 -11.81 9.41
N LYS A 90 6.05 -11.13 8.47
CA LYS A 90 7.51 -11.18 8.29
C LYS A 90 8.26 -10.65 9.52
N GLY A 91 7.72 -9.63 10.18
CA GLY A 91 8.18 -9.06 11.44
C GLY A 91 7.95 -9.92 12.68
N GLY A 92 7.27 -11.07 12.53
CA GLY A 92 7.05 -12.04 13.61
C GLY A 92 5.63 -12.09 14.17
N LEU A 93 4.67 -11.33 13.62
CA LEU A 93 3.27 -11.46 13.99
C LEU A 93 2.74 -12.85 13.58
N PRO A 94 2.15 -13.65 14.49
CA PRO A 94 1.60 -14.95 14.13
C PRO A 94 0.55 -14.83 13.02
N SER A 95 0.71 -15.61 11.95
CA SER A 95 -0.15 -15.51 10.75
C SER A 95 -1.63 -15.68 11.06
N GLY A 96 -2.00 -16.57 11.98
CA GLY A 96 -3.39 -16.77 12.39
C GLY A 96 -4.01 -15.54 13.09
N ILE A 97 -3.20 -14.71 13.74
CA ILE A 97 -3.65 -13.43 14.32
C ILE A 97 -3.72 -12.38 13.21
N ALA A 98 -2.66 -12.28 12.40
CA ALA A 98 -2.56 -11.33 11.29
C ALA A 98 -3.75 -11.43 10.32
N TYR A 99 -4.14 -12.65 9.93
CA TYR A 99 -5.28 -12.85 9.03
C TYR A 99 -6.63 -12.48 9.65
N LYS A 100 -6.82 -12.73 10.95
CA LYS A 100 -8.05 -12.31 11.64
C LYS A 100 -8.17 -10.79 11.68
N ILE A 101 -7.05 -10.09 11.92
CA ILE A 101 -7.00 -8.63 11.89
C ILE A 101 -7.28 -8.11 10.48
N TYR A 102 -6.65 -8.72 9.46
CA TYR A 102 -6.89 -8.43 8.05
C TYR A 102 -8.36 -8.56 7.65
N ASP A 103 -9.01 -9.69 7.96
CA ASP A 103 -10.41 -9.93 7.60
C ASP A 103 -11.34 -8.89 8.25
N LEU A 104 -11.10 -8.56 9.53
CA LEU A 104 -11.85 -7.55 10.26
C LEU A 104 -11.73 -6.17 9.60
N TYR A 105 -10.52 -5.77 9.22
CA TYR A 105 -10.30 -4.46 8.60
C TYR A 105 -10.85 -4.40 7.19
N ILE A 106 -10.83 -5.47 6.40
CA ILE A 106 -11.48 -5.51 5.08
C ILE A 106 -12.99 -5.30 5.21
N GLN A 107 -13.63 -6.06 6.10
CA GLN A 107 -15.07 -5.93 6.30
C GLN A 107 -15.44 -4.50 6.70
N ARG A 108 -14.70 -3.93 7.66
CA ARG A 108 -14.91 -2.54 8.07
C ARG A 108 -14.70 -1.56 6.92
N THR A 109 -13.65 -1.71 6.11
CA THR A 109 -13.40 -0.84 4.94
C THR A 109 -14.55 -0.87 3.94
N GLU A 110 -15.11 -2.05 3.66
CA GLU A 110 -16.24 -2.22 2.75
C GLU A 110 -17.52 -1.55 3.28
N ASP A 111 -17.73 -1.50 4.60
CA ASP A 111 -18.90 -0.88 5.22
C ASP A 111 -18.85 0.67 5.26
N LEU A 112 -17.67 1.28 5.07
CA LEU A 112 -17.51 2.74 5.14
C LEU A 112 -18.20 3.48 4.00
N LYS A 113 -18.67 4.71 4.27
CA LYS A 113 -19.47 5.51 3.32
C LYS A 113 -18.82 6.81 2.88
N ASP A 114 -17.64 7.13 3.41
CA ASP A 114 -16.90 8.34 3.11
C ASP A 114 -15.39 8.06 3.11
N LYS A 115 -14.64 8.96 2.49
CA LYS A 115 -13.18 8.80 2.28
C LYS A 115 -12.37 9.05 3.55
N GLU A 116 -12.84 9.93 4.44
CA GLU A 116 -12.11 10.33 5.65
C GLU A 116 -12.04 9.14 6.61
N SER A 117 -13.18 8.48 6.83
CA SER A 117 -13.27 7.25 7.61
C SER A 117 -12.39 6.13 7.06
N VAL A 118 -12.21 6.04 5.73
CA VAL A 118 -11.37 5.00 5.10
C VAL A 118 -9.90 5.24 5.43
N TRP A 119 -9.44 6.49 5.36
CA TRP A 119 -8.07 6.84 5.72
C TRP A 119 -7.81 6.69 7.22
N ASP A 120 -8.75 7.10 8.06
CA ASP A 120 -8.64 6.92 9.52
C ASP A 120 -8.57 5.43 9.89
N LEU A 121 -9.37 4.58 9.24
CA LEU A 121 -9.31 3.14 9.40
C LEU A 121 -7.95 2.58 8.96
N LEU A 122 -7.43 3.02 7.81
CA LEU A 122 -6.13 2.57 7.31
C LEU A 122 -5.00 2.90 8.29
N LYS A 123 -4.97 4.13 8.81
CA LYS A 123 -4.02 4.57 9.83
C LYS A 123 -4.06 3.66 11.06
N ASN A 124 -5.27 3.35 11.54
CA ASN A 124 -5.46 2.46 12.68
C ASN A 124 -4.96 1.04 12.37
N ALA A 125 -5.22 0.53 11.17
CA ALA A 125 -4.77 -0.80 10.75
C ALA A 125 -3.25 -0.94 10.74
N PHE A 126 -2.51 0.10 10.37
CA PHE A 126 -1.04 0.10 10.41
C PHE A 126 -0.44 0.21 11.83
N CYS A 127 -1.24 0.66 12.79
CA CYS A 127 -0.79 0.97 14.15
C CYS A 127 -1.35 0.03 15.23
N THR A 128 -2.01 -1.07 14.80
CA THR A 128 -2.59 -2.12 15.66
C THR A 128 -1.52 -3.15 16.02
#